data_AF-A0A847GS39-F1
#
_entry.id   AF-A0A847GS39-F1
#
_cell.length_a   1.000
_cell.length_b   1.000
_cell.length_c   1.000
_cell.angle_alpha   90.00
_cell.angle_beta   90.00
_cell.angle_gamma   90.00
#
_symmetry.space_group_name_H-M   'P 1'
#
loop_
_entity.id
_entity.type
_entity.pdbx_description
1 polymer ?
#
loop_
_entity_poly.entity_id
_entity_poly.type
_entity_poly.pdbx_seq_one_letter_code
_entity_poly.pdbx_strand_id
1 'polypeptide(L)'
;MSESTQETLIVRDRDGMWELRSAEAWTTITLMGALSADPRTFDELARAWLRYQPDEAWDSLPWAPCHDVPAEGPWLLLDLACLRMVAGGGAELPENPAAFQRDEGPWNPEIPVVWLNLPPDWQCVTAGAGQPAVLPLPVPCEPLDVRGVLFGRALADGIAQRTLDLARREPLPAQVLCWDDLPWDGSPPETQRETVERWRALTLRVHADWLMTPREDLEGQPPRDFLHRGRDWVEREVFNRELQWSHEGRCPRPLDRDTFAYRYGPLGRHEVVMYFDLCRVLIRKAWERIVAEPDIGEEALASALYGYAQWWLMESEVEGDPTPPVQIIERERRREPLVGNGTPIDPDCPLCRMQADGELGPGPTFRGFDGHHLELDEEFAFSLCATREEWEKEQEEYRRFDEELAAKEREREEAGEDPFGSVWQTSYINEEALHEAGVASPLSMMALAMRMAELVGDLQNADGDRFLIESLNDAFDAYRAADDDLPLSAAAATQLAEALEQIAIACPSLTPKAADLQSQLAERQRQLEWDPPF
;
A
#
# COMPACT_ATOMS: atom_id res chain seq x y z
N MET A 1 -21.61 23.66 15.66
CA MET A 1 -20.65 23.95 16.75
C MET A 1 -21.03 25.27 17.40
N SER A 2 -21.07 25.30 18.74
CA SER A 2 -21.23 26.51 19.55
C SER A 2 -20.05 27.45 19.33
N GLU A 3 -20.23 28.75 19.62
CA GLU A 3 -19.19 29.80 19.60
C GLU A 3 -17.78 29.22 19.87
N SER A 4 -16.91 29.23 18.86
CA SER A 4 -15.55 28.71 18.93
C SER A 4 -14.84 29.37 20.12
N THR A 5 -14.68 28.60 21.20
CA THR A 5 -13.79 28.96 22.30
C THR A 5 -12.40 29.06 21.69
N GLN A 6 -11.86 30.27 21.65
CA GLN A 6 -10.49 30.51 21.22
C GLN A 6 -9.54 29.79 22.17
N GLU A 7 -8.79 28.83 21.65
CA GLU A 7 -7.83 28.05 22.43
C GLU A 7 -6.43 28.66 22.29
N THR A 8 -5.62 28.54 23.34
CA THR A 8 -4.18 28.87 23.24
C THR A 8 -3.43 27.63 22.82
N LEU A 9 -2.82 27.66 21.64
CA LEU A 9 -1.96 26.57 21.18
C LEU A 9 -0.51 26.86 21.58
N ILE A 10 0.19 25.84 22.05
CA ILE A 10 1.56 25.92 22.50
C ILE A 10 2.34 24.84 21.78
N VAL A 11 3.52 25.18 21.28
CA VAL A 11 4.47 24.22 20.73
C VAL A 11 5.74 24.30 21.56
N ARG A 12 6.27 23.14 21.93
CA ARG A 12 7.53 23.03 22.65
C ARG A 12 8.44 22.06 21.94
N ASP A 13 9.68 22.45 21.74
CA ASP A 13 10.76 21.54 21.37
C ASP A 13 11.93 21.66 22.37
N ARG A 14 13.14 21.27 21.95
CA ARG A 14 14.34 21.35 22.79
C ARG A 14 14.92 22.75 22.90
N ASP A 15 14.66 23.60 21.92
CA ASP A 15 15.24 24.95 21.83
C ASP A 15 14.34 25.99 22.50
N GLY A 16 13.03 25.75 22.58
CA GLY A 16 12.12 26.68 23.22
C GLY A 16 10.66 26.23 23.31
N MET A 17 9.83 27.20 23.72
CA MET A 17 8.38 27.08 23.75
C MET A 17 7.76 28.34 23.15
N TRP A 18 6.75 28.15 22.31
CA TRP A 18 6.06 29.20 21.58
C TRP A 18 4.57 29.05 21.76
N GLU A 19 3.86 30.16 21.93
CA GLU A 19 2.41 30.21 22.02
C GLU A 19 1.81 30.93 20.80
N LEU A 20 0.68 30.41 20.35
CA LEU A 20 -0.23 31.04 19.42
C LEU A 20 -1.54 31.30 20.17
N ARG A 21 -1.74 32.56 20.57
CA ARG A 21 -2.93 32.97 21.31
C ARG A 21 -4.11 33.08 20.35
N SER A 22 -5.27 32.63 20.82
CA SER A 22 -6.52 32.70 20.05
C SER A 22 -6.41 32.04 18.68
N ALA A 23 -5.81 30.84 18.64
CA ALA A 23 -5.68 30.08 17.41
C ALA A 23 -7.07 29.79 16.82
N GLU A 24 -7.22 29.98 15.51
CA GLU A 24 -8.42 29.54 14.81
C GLU A 24 -8.51 28.01 14.91
N ALA A 25 -9.73 27.49 15.09
CA ALA A 25 -9.96 26.04 15.24
C ALA A 25 -9.33 25.24 14.08
N TRP A 26 -9.43 25.74 12.85
CA TRP A 26 -8.84 25.08 11.67
C TRP A 26 -7.30 25.08 11.69
N THR A 27 -6.68 26.17 12.14
CA THR A 27 -5.22 26.22 12.35
C THR A 27 -4.79 25.21 13.41
N THR A 28 -5.53 25.10 14.52
CA THR A 28 -5.27 24.08 15.55
C THR A 28 -5.38 22.67 14.98
N ILE A 29 -6.43 22.38 14.22
CA ILE A 29 -6.64 21.06 13.58
C ILE A 29 -5.52 20.70 12.61
N THR A 30 -5.15 21.63 11.72
CA THR A 30 -4.06 21.41 10.74
C THR A 30 -2.70 21.23 11.42
N LEU A 31 -2.43 21.93 12.52
CA LEU A 31 -1.22 21.75 13.34
C LEU A 31 -1.20 20.40 14.06
N MET A 32 -2.34 19.95 14.60
CA MET A 32 -2.46 18.60 15.14
C MET A 32 -2.22 17.55 14.06
N GLY A 33 -2.86 17.69 12.89
CA GLY A 33 -2.64 16.78 11.76
C GLY A 33 -1.20 16.76 11.26
N ALA A 34 -0.46 17.86 11.38
CA ALA A 34 0.96 17.93 11.02
C ALA A 34 1.85 17.03 11.91
N LEU A 35 1.39 16.66 13.11
CA LEU A 35 2.10 15.70 13.98
C LEU A 35 2.20 14.31 13.36
N SER A 36 1.34 13.97 12.39
CA SER A 36 1.47 12.74 11.59
C SER A 36 2.71 12.69 10.71
N ALA A 37 3.47 13.78 10.60
CA ALA A 37 4.79 13.77 9.98
C ALA A 37 5.93 13.44 10.97
N ASP A 38 5.61 13.17 12.24
CA ASP A 38 6.57 12.94 13.34
C ASP A 38 7.62 14.07 13.54
N PRO A 39 7.22 15.35 13.61
CA PRO A 39 8.16 16.46 13.78
C PRO A 39 8.78 16.46 15.18
N ARG A 40 10.10 16.70 15.26
CA ARG A 40 10.89 16.77 16.50
C ARG A 40 11.35 18.18 16.84
N THR A 41 11.15 19.14 15.94
CA THR A 41 11.50 20.56 16.12
C THR A 41 10.38 21.45 15.61
N PHE A 42 10.37 22.70 16.06
CA PHE A 42 9.42 23.72 15.60
C PHE A 42 9.48 23.94 14.09
N ASP A 43 10.69 23.89 13.50
CA ASP A 43 10.89 24.02 12.05
C ASP A 43 10.34 22.80 11.27
N GLU A 44 10.53 21.58 11.79
CA GLU A 44 9.93 20.38 11.20
C GLU A 44 8.40 20.42 11.25
N LEU A 45 7.82 20.91 12.36
CA LEU A 45 6.37 21.09 12.48
C LEU A 45 5.86 22.11 11.45
N ALA A 46 6.56 23.24 11.28
CA ALA A 46 6.21 24.24 10.28
C ALA A 46 6.16 23.66 8.86
N ARG A 47 7.19 22.89 8.48
CA ARG A 47 7.26 22.24 7.17
C ARG A 47 6.17 21.18 6.99
N ALA A 48 5.86 20.42 8.04
CA ALA A 48 4.79 19.44 8.04
C ALA A 48 3.40 20.09 7.92
N TRP A 49 3.19 21.24 8.55
CA TRP A 49 1.94 21.99 8.50
C TRP A 49 1.61 22.49 7.07
N LEU A 50 2.63 22.89 6.31
CA LEU A 50 2.48 23.30 4.90
C LEU A 50 1.96 22.18 3.98
N ARG A 51 1.91 20.92 4.46
CA ARG A 51 1.26 19.82 3.73
C ARG A 51 -0.26 20.00 3.68
N TYR A 52 -0.84 20.64 4.71
CA TYR A 52 -2.26 20.97 4.78
C TYR A 52 -2.56 22.43 4.42
N GLN A 53 -1.60 23.34 4.63
CA GLN A 53 -1.74 24.77 4.38
C GLN A 53 -0.63 25.28 3.45
N PRO A 54 -0.61 24.85 2.17
CA PRO A 54 0.49 25.15 1.24
C PRO A 54 0.63 26.64 0.91
N ASP A 55 -0.47 27.38 0.96
CA ASP A 55 -0.57 28.76 0.49
C ASP A 55 -0.44 29.77 1.65
N GLU A 56 -0.42 29.29 2.89
CA GLU A 56 -0.24 30.12 4.08
C GLU A 56 1.23 30.18 4.50
N ALA A 57 1.70 31.39 4.82
CA ALA A 57 3.05 31.56 5.32
C ALA A 57 3.10 31.23 6.81
N TRP A 58 3.99 30.33 7.23
CA TRP A 58 4.20 30.00 8.65
C TRP A 58 4.43 31.25 9.51
N ASP A 59 5.23 32.19 9.01
CA ASP A 59 5.57 33.45 9.68
C ASP A 59 4.39 34.43 9.83
N SER A 60 3.26 34.16 9.16
CA SER A 60 2.03 34.95 9.33
C SER A 60 1.28 34.63 10.62
N LEU A 61 1.54 33.45 11.22
CA LEU A 61 1.00 33.08 12.52
C LEU A 61 1.70 33.90 13.61
N PRO A 62 0.98 34.57 14.51
CA PRO A 62 1.55 35.46 15.54
C PRO A 62 2.15 34.68 16.72
N TRP A 63 3.13 33.82 16.44
CA TRP A 63 3.88 33.06 17.45
C TRP A 63 4.63 34.01 18.40
N ALA A 64 4.50 33.77 19.70
CA ALA A 64 5.24 34.47 20.73
C ALA A 64 6.01 33.47 21.60
N PRO A 65 7.26 33.76 22.03
CA PRO A 65 7.95 32.91 22.98
C PRO A 65 7.22 32.91 24.33
N CYS A 66 7.14 31.75 24.96
CA CYS A 66 6.57 31.58 26.30
C CYS A 66 7.42 30.62 27.15
N HIS A 67 7.10 30.51 28.44
CA HIS A 67 7.88 29.74 29.41
C HIS A 67 7.05 28.75 30.23
N ASP A 68 5.72 28.85 30.15
CA ASP A 68 4.80 27.98 30.88
C ASP A 68 3.44 27.93 30.16
N VAL A 69 2.60 26.97 30.52
CA VAL A 69 1.23 26.87 30.02
C VAL A 69 0.32 27.91 30.69
N PRO A 70 -0.74 28.40 30.02
CA PRO A 70 -1.68 29.34 30.60
C PRO A 70 -2.33 28.80 31.88
N ALA A 71 -2.46 29.66 32.89
CA ALA A 71 -3.14 29.33 34.14
C ALA A 71 -4.68 29.30 34.00
N GLU A 72 -5.22 30.00 33.00
CA GLU A 72 -6.66 30.13 32.75
C GLU A 72 -6.97 29.91 31.27
N GLY A 73 -8.18 29.41 31.00
CA GLY A 73 -8.68 29.17 29.64
C GLY A 73 -8.19 27.86 29.01
N PRO A 74 -8.85 27.41 27.93
CA PRO A 74 -8.47 26.19 27.22
C PRO A 74 -7.13 26.36 26.50
N TRP A 75 -6.27 25.36 26.61
CA TRP A 75 -4.99 25.32 25.93
C TRP A 75 -4.61 23.92 25.46
N LEU A 76 -3.84 23.87 24.37
CA LEU A 76 -3.27 22.66 23.80
C LEU A 76 -1.75 22.81 23.71
N LEU A 77 -0.99 21.82 24.16
CA LEU A 77 0.46 21.77 24.09
C LEU A 77 0.90 20.63 23.17
N LEU A 78 1.62 20.98 22.12
CA LEU A 78 2.33 20.06 21.23
C LEU A 78 3.80 19.99 21.69
N ASP A 79 4.11 19.04 22.57
CA ASP A 79 5.45 18.84 23.12
C ASP A 79 6.24 17.89 22.22
N LEU A 80 6.87 18.45 21.19
CA LEU A 80 7.67 17.74 20.19
C LEU A 80 8.91 17.07 20.81
N ALA A 81 9.44 17.66 21.89
CA ALA A 81 10.60 17.11 22.58
C ALA A 81 10.28 15.86 23.40
N CYS A 82 9.04 15.76 23.90
CA CYS A 82 8.56 14.62 24.68
C CYS A 82 7.59 13.71 23.92
N LEU A 83 7.24 14.05 22.67
CA LEU A 83 6.26 13.36 21.81
C LEU A 83 4.87 13.28 22.44
N ARG A 84 4.36 14.42 22.89
CA ARG A 84 3.06 14.47 23.58
C ARG A 84 2.17 15.56 23.01
N MET A 85 0.90 15.23 22.86
CA MET A 85 -0.17 16.21 22.68
C MET A 85 -0.96 16.29 24.00
N VAL A 86 -0.96 17.46 24.63
CA VAL A 86 -1.51 17.67 25.97
C VAL A 86 -2.59 18.74 25.95
N ALA A 87 -3.83 18.41 26.34
CA ALA A 87 -4.90 19.40 26.50
C ALA A 87 -5.09 19.77 27.97
N GLY A 88 -5.37 21.04 28.25
CA GLY A 88 -5.68 21.53 29.58
C GLY A 88 -6.60 22.74 29.60
N GLY A 89 -6.98 23.18 30.80
CA GLY A 89 -7.81 24.37 30.98
C GLY A 89 -9.23 24.28 30.39
N GLY A 90 -9.71 23.06 30.13
CA GLY A 90 -11.01 22.78 29.50
C GLY A 90 -10.95 22.45 28.01
N ALA A 91 -9.77 22.45 27.38
CA ALA A 91 -9.59 21.93 26.03
C ALA A 91 -9.78 20.41 25.99
N GLU A 92 -10.29 19.90 24.87
CA GLU A 92 -10.47 18.47 24.63
C GLU A 92 -9.47 17.98 23.57
N LEU A 93 -8.99 16.76 23.74
CA LEU A 93 -8.18 16.11 22.70
C LEU A 93 -9.10 15.40 21.71
N PRO A 94 -8.81 15.47 20.40
CA PRO A 94 -9.50 14.63 19.44
C PRO A 94 -9.16 13.14 19.66
N GLU A 95 -10.01 12.28 19.11
CA GLU A 95 -9.67 10.86 18.96
C GLU A 95 -8.41 10.70 18.08
N ASN A 96 -7.68 9.60 18.27
CA ASN A 96 -6.54 9.25 17.44
C ASN A 96 -6.61 7.74 17.10
N PRO A 97 -6.72 7.38 15.80
CA PRO A 97 -6.74 8.26 14.64
C PRO A 97 -8.04 9.09 14.52
N ALA A 98 -7.99 10.23 13.83
CA ALA A 98 -9.14 11.04 13.46
C ALA A 98 -8.96 11.71 12.10
N ALA A 99 -10.06 12.15 11.50
CA ALA A 99 -10.06 12.91 10.26
C ALA A 99 -11.00 14.11 10.38
N PHE A 100 -10.66 15.20 9.71
CA PHE A 100 -11.36 16.48 9.78
C PHE A 100 -11.56 17.07 8.40
N GLN A 101 -12.67 17.79 8.23
CA GLN A 101 -13.04 18.52 7.04
C GLN A 101 -13.23 19.98 7.43
N ARG A 102 -12.88 20.90 6.54
CA ARG A 102 -13.15 22.33 6.73
C ARG A 102 -14.67 22.56 6.65
N ASP A 103 -15.21 23.45 7.50
CA ASP A 103 -16.64 23.81 7.57
C ASP A 103 -17.14 24.57 6.32
N GLU A 104 -16.98 24.00 5.13
CA GLU A 104 -17.41 24.57 3.85
C GLU A 104 -18.61 23.81 3.22
N GLY A 105 -19.22 22.86 3.95
CA GLY A 105 -20.36 22.08 3.46
C GLY A 105 -20.83 21.00 4.43
N PRO A 106 -21.80 20.15 4.03
CA PRO A 106 -22.13 18.94 4.78
C PRO A 106 -20.89 18.04 4.88
N TRP A 107 -20.75 17.38 6.04
CA TRP A 107 -19.69 16.40 6.26
C TRP A 107 -19.75 15.34 5.15
N ASN A 108 -18.65 15.18 4.43
CA ASN A 108 -18.44 14.06 3.52
C ASN A 108 -17.27 13.22 4.06
N PRO A 109 -17.53 12.02 4.62
CA PRO A 109 -16.46 11.13 5.10
C PRO A 109 -15.51 10.69 3.98
N GLU A 110 -15.95 10.82 2.72
CA GLU A 110 -15.13 10.57 1.54
C GLU A 110 -14.20 11.74 1.20
N ILE A 111 -14.23 12.87 1.92
CA ILE A 111 -13.36 14.02 1.65
C ILE A 111 -12.72 14.53 2.95
N PRO A 112 -11.80 13.75 3.55
CA PRO A 112 -11.03 14.26 4.67
C PRO A 112 -9.99 15.27 4.15
N VAL A 113 -9.89 16.43 4.81
CA VAL A 113 -8.95 17.50 4.42
C VAL A 113 -7.75 17.53 5.37
N VAL A 114 -7.89 16.99 6.59
CA VAL A 114 -6.79 16.79 7.55
C VAL A 114 -6.95 15.45 8.24
N TRP A 115 -5.85 14.69 8.33
CA TRP A 115 -5.81 13.45 9.10
C TRP A 115 -4.90 13.61 10.30
N LEU A 116 -5.38 13.18 11.46
CA LEU A 116 -4.60 12.99 12.67
C LEU A 116 -4.36 11.50 12.84
N ASN A 117 -3.13 11.08 12.60
CA ASN A 117 -2.63 9.72 12.80
C ASN A 117 -1.26 9.83 13.49
N LEU A 118 -1.27 9.88 14.82
CA LEU A 118 -0.03 10.09 15.56
C LEU A 118 0.92 8.89 15.42
N PRO A 119 2.24 9.11 15.35
CA PRO A 119 3.22 8.04 15.34
C PRO A 119 3.14 7.19 16.64
N PRO A 120 3.57 5.92 16.63
CA PRO A 120 3.39 5.00 17.76
C PRO A 120 3.96 5.48 19.10
N ASP A 121 5.03 6.28 19.07
CA ASP A 121 5.70 6.79 20.28
C ASP A 121 5.04 8.05 20.86
N TRP A 122 4.05 8.62 20.17
CA TRP A 122 3.35 9.81 20.63
C TRP A 122 2.23 9.49 21.61
N GLN A 123 1.99 10.39 22.56
CA GLN A 123 0.96 10.22 23.57
C GLN A 123 -0.03 11.39 23.58
N CYS A 124 -1.32 11.06 23.62
CA CYS A 124 -2.39 12.01 23.93
C CYS A 124 -2.66 12.02 25.44
N VAL A 125 -2.54 13.18 26.10
CA VAL A 125 -2.72 13.29 27.55
C VAL A 125 -3.61 14.46 27.92
N THR A 126 -4.69 14.23 28.66
CA THR A 126 -5.45 15.33 29.30
C THR A 126 -4.77 15.72 30.60
N ALA A 127 -4.46 17.01 30.77
CA ALA A 127 -3.84 17.56 31.96
C ALA A 127 -4.77 17.42 33.17
N GLY A 128 -4.51 16.42 34.02
CA GLY A 128 -5.23 16.20 35.27
C GLY A 128 -4.66 17.01 36.43
N ALA A 129 -5.44 17.11 37.51
CA ALA A 129 -4.97 17.71 38.76
C ALA A 129 -3.78 16.92 39.34
N GLY A 130 -2.57 17.50 39.27
CA GLY A 130 -1.37 16.96 39.93
C GLY A 130 -0.31 16.35 39.01
N GLN A 131 -0.53 16.25 37.70
CA GLN A 131 0.53 15.94 36.73
C GLN A 131 1.06 17.22 36.07
N PRO A 132 2.39 17.40 35.98
CA PRO A 132 2.94 18.54 35.26
C PRO A 132 2.62 18.41 33.77
N ALA A 133 2.05 19.48 33.19
CA ALA A 133 1.80 19.54 31.74
C ALA A 133 3.11 19.41 30.95
N VAL A 134 4.13 20.16 31.40
CA VAL A 134 5.47 20.23 30.82
C VAL A 134 6.41 19.26 31.56
N LEU A 135 6.93 18.25 30.85
CA LEU A 135 7.88 17.29 31.43
C LEU A 135 9.33 17.78 31.32
N PRO A 136 10.25 17.31 32.18
CA PRO A 136 11.68 17.48 31.93
C PRO A 136 12.07 16.94 30.55
N LEU A 137 12.97 17.64 29.85
CA LEU A 137 13.46 17.17 28.55
C LEU A 137 14.15 15.81 28.70
N PRO A 138 13.87 14.84 27.81
CA PRO A 138 14.60 13.59 27.81
C PRO A 138 16.08 13.83 27.48
N VAL A 139 16.95 12.96 27.99
CA VAL A 139 18.37 12.98 27.62
C VAL A 139 18.48 12.74 26.12
N PRO A 140 19.22 13.58 25.37
CA PRO A 140 19.48 13.33 23.96
C PRO A 140 20.07 11.93 23.75
N CYS A 141 19.37 11.09 23.00
CA CYS A 141 19.89 9.85 22.46
C CYS A 141 20.13 10.05 20.96
N GLU A 142 21.25 9.51 20.46
CA GLU A 142 21.49 9.46 19.01
C GLU A 142 20.52 8.42 18.41
N PRO A 143 19.74 8.78 17.37
CA PRO A 143 18.83 7.83 16.74
C PRO A 143 19.61 6.70 16.07
N LEU A 144 19.10 5.48 16.19
CA LEU A 144 19.70 4.31 15.56
C LEU A 144 19.56 4.37 14.03
N ASP A 145 20.67 4.22 13.29
CA ASP A 145 20.65 4.10 11.83
C ASP A 145 20.33 2.66 11.40
N VAL A 146 19.06 2.30 11.55
CA VAL A 146 18.53 0.99 11.15
C VAL A 146 18.78 0.70 9.67
N ARG A 147 18.56 1.69 8.80
CA ARG A 147 18.73 1.54 7.34
C ARG A 147 20.18 1.27 6.96
N GLY A 148 21.14 1.87 7.66
CA GLY A 148 22.57 1.57 7.50
C GLY A 148 22.92 0.11 7.78
N VAL A 149 22.19 -0.56 8.70
CA VAL A 149 22.35 -2.00 8.96
C VAL A 149 21.62 -2.83 7.91
N LEU A 150 20.34 -2.52 7.65
CA LEU A 150 19.48 -3.30 6.77
C LEU A 150 19.92 -3.24 5.30
N PHE A 151 20.27 -2.07 4.76
CA PHE A 151 20.65 -1.92 3.34
C PHE A 151 22.16 -1.79 3.12
N GLY A 152 22.95 -1.82 4.20
CA GLY A 152 24.38 -1.55 4.16
C GLY A 152 25.26 -2.80 4.14
N ARG A 153 26.52 -2.59 4.55
CA ARG A 153 27.55 -3.63 4.56
C ARG A 153 27.22 -4.76 5.56
N ALA A 154 26.56 -4.43 6.67
CA ALA A 154 26.18 -5.39 7.71
C ALA A 154 25.25 -6.50 7.20
N LEU A 155 24.31 -6.18 6.30
CA LEU A 155 23.49 -7.16 5.60
C LEU A 155 24.35 -8.14 4.78
N ALA A 156 25.24 -7.61 3.96
CA ALA A 156 26.09 -8.41 3.08
C ALA A 156 27.03 -9.33 3.86
N ASP A 157 27.65 -8.83 4.94
CA ASP A 157 28.48 -9.64 5.85
C ASP A 157 27.64 -10.75 6.50
N GLY A 158 26.44 -10.40 6.99
CA GLY A 158 25.52 -11.32 7.63
C GLY A 158 25.05 -12.47 6.75
N ILE A 159 24.71 -12.16 5.49
CA ILE A 159 24.32 -13.16 4.49
C ILE A 159 25.52 -14.02 4.07
N ALA A 160 26.69 -13.41 3.81
CA ALA A 160 27.89 -14.14 3.43
C ALA A 160 28.30 -15.16 4.50
N GLN A 161 28.30 -14.76 5.76
CA GLN A 161 28.66 -15.66 6.87
C GLN A 161 27.69 -16.84 6.98
N ARG A 162 26.37 -16.58 6.95
CA ARG A 162 25.33 -17.62 7.07
C ARG A 162 25.36 -18.61 5.89
N THR A 163 25.53 -18.09 4.68
CA THR A 163 25.57 -18.92 3.47
C THR A 163 26.81 -19.82 3.47
N LEU A 164 27.99 -19.29 3.79
CA LEU A 164 29.22 -20.09 3.89
C LEU A 164 29.15 -21.11 5.02
N ASP A 165 28.63 -20.75 6.18
CA ASP A 165 28.46 -21.69 7.30
C ASP A 165 27.53 -22.86 6.94
N LEU A 166 26.46 -22.59 6.19
CA LEU A 166 25.55 -23.62 5.72
C LEU A 166 26.21 -24.51 4.65
N ALA A 167 26.91 -23.91 3.68
CA ALA A 167 27.65 -24.61 2.64
C ALA A 167 28.75 -25.54 3.19
N ARG A 168 29.37 -25.18 4.32
CA ARG A 168 30.37 -26.02 5.00
C ARG A 168 29.76 -27.23 5.71
N ARG A 169 28.48 -27.15 6.11
CA ARG A 169 27.80 -28.19 6.91
C ARG A 169 27.02 -29.17 6.07
N GLU A 170 26.54 -28.73 4.91
CA GLU A 170 25.61 -29.51 4.08
C GLU A 170 26.07 -29.57 2.62
N PRO A 171 25.86 -30.72 1.93
CA PRO A 171 26.14 -30.80 0.50
C PRO A 171 25.18 -29.89 -0.27
N LEU A 172 25.75 -29.07 -1.16
CA LEU A 172 25.00 -28.22 -2.07
C LEU A 172 24.68 -28.95 -3.37
N PRO A 173 23.52 -28.69 -4.00
CA PRO A 173 23.28 -29.10 -5.38
C PRO A 173 24.35 -28.52 -6.32
N ALA A 174 24.68 -29.26 -7.39
CA ALA A 174 25.75 -28.88 -8.31
C ALA A 174 25.41 -27.65 -9.19
N GLN A 175 24.13 -27.34 -9.33
CA GLN A 175 23.63 -26.22 -10.13
C GLN A 175 22.61 -25.45 -9.31
N VAL A 176 22.74 -24.11 -9.28
CA VAL A 176 21.72 -23.22 -8.72
C VAL A 176 20.55 -23.14 -9.70
N LEU A 177 19.34 -23.47 -9.24
CA LEU A 177 18.10 -23.43 -10.01
C LEU A 177 17.01 -22.73 -9.18
N CYS A 178 16.16 -21.94 -9.86
CA CYS A 178 14.93 -21.37 -9.32
C CYS A 178 13.72 -21.72 -10.18
N TRP A 179 12.52 -21.35 -9.74
CA TRP A 179 11.28 -21.60 -10.49
C TRP A 179 11.27 -20.93 -11.86
N ASP A 180 11.89 -19.76 -12.00
CA ASP A 180 12.00 -19.03 -13.28
C ASP A 180 12.91 -19.75 -14.30
N ASP A 181 13.77 -20.67 -13.83
CA ASP A 181 14.65 -21.45 -14.70
C ASP A 181 13.93 -22.69 -15.27
N LEU A 182 12.72 -23.01 -14.81
CA LEU A 182 11.95 -24.16 -15.26
C LEU A 182 11.18 -23.84 -16.55
N PRO A 183 11.07 -24.79 -17.49
CA PRO A 183 10.32 -24.57 -18.72
C PRO A 183 8.83 -24.32 -18.42
N TRP A 184 8.31 -23.22 -18.95
CA TRP A 184 6.89 -22.87 -18.82
C TRP A 184 5.96 -23.81 -19.60
N ASP A 185 6.47 -24.45 -20.66
CA ASP A 185 5.69 -25.24 -21.62
C ASP A 185 5.60 -26.75 -21.31
N GLY A 186 6.00 -27.17 -20.10
CA GLY A 186 5.85 -28.56 -19.68
C GLY A 186 6.14 -28.81 -18.20
N SER A 187 5.70 -29.96 -17.69
CA SER A 187 6.02 -30.38 -16.33
C SER A 187 7.53 -30.58 -16.19
N PRO A 188 8.23 -29.81 -15.34
CA PRO A 188 9.67 -29.98 -15.14
C PRO A 188 9.95 -31.40 -14.63
N PRO A 189 11.08 -32.03 -15.04
CA PRO A 189 11.51 -33.29 -14.46
C PRO A 189 11.52 -33.25 -12.93
N GLU A 190 11.08 -34.33 -12.29
CA GLU A 190 11.03 -34.44 -10.81
C GLU A 190 12.35 -34.03 -10.15
N THR A 191 13.49 -34.42 -10.75
CA THR A 191 14.83 -34.09 -10.25
C THR A 191 15.14 -32.59 -10.27
N GLN A 192 14.59 -31.83 -11.22
CA GLN A 192 14.71 -30.37 -11.25
C GLN A 192 13.83 -29.74 -10.17
N ARG A 193 12.59 -30.24 -10.00
CA ARG A 193 11.69 -29.79 -8.93
C ARG A 193 12.31 -30.00 -7.55
N GLU A 194 12.82 -31.20 -7.26
CA GLU A 194 13.53 -31.50 -6.01
C GLU A 194 14.73 -30.57 -5.80
N THR A 195 15.47 -30.24 -6.86
CA THR A 195 16.62 -29.32 -6.79
C THR A 195 16.18 -27.90 -6.48
N VAL A 196 15.11 -27.40 -7.10
CA VAL A 196 14.53 -26.07 -6.85
C VAL A 196 13.99 -25.98 -5.42
N GLU A 197 13.24 -26.99 -4.97
CA GLU A 197 12.74 -27.07 -3.59
C GLU A 197 13.89 -27.08 -2.58
N ARG A 198 14.98 -27.81 -2.88
CA ARG A 198 16.17 -27.82 -2.03
C ARG A 198 16.82 -26.44 -1.93
N TRP A 199 16.99 -25.73 -3.05
CA TRP A 199 17.54 -24.36 -3.03
C TRP A 199 16.62 -23.37 -2.34
N ARG A 200 15.29 -23.50 -2.54
CA ARG A 200 14.30 -22.71 -1.82
C ARG A 200 14.48 -22.92 -0.31
N ALA A 201 14.49 -24.17 0.17
CA ALA A 201 14.65 -24.47 1.59
C ALA A 201 15.96 -23.92 2.20
N LEU A 202 17.09 -24.00 1.47
CA LEU A 202 18.35 -23.40 1.91
C LEU A 202 18.28 -21.87 1.98
N THR A 203 17.61 -21.24 1.02
CA THR A 203 17.40 -19.80 0.95
C THR A 203 16.48 -19.30 2.06
N LEU A 204 15.37 -20.00 2.34
CA LEU A 204 14.48 -19.69 3.47
C LEU A 204 15.26 -19.72 4.79
N ARG A 205 16.03 -20.78 5.05
CA ARG A 205 16.81 -20.93 6.29
C ARG A 205 17.79 -19.78 6.52
N VAL A 206 18.56 -19.39 5.50
CA VAL A 206 19.50 -18.26 5.63
C VAL A 206 18.75 -16.96 5.89
N HIS A 207 17.66 -16.72 5.17
CA HIS A 207 16.89 -15.49 5.30
C HIS A 207 16.21 -15.40 6.68
N ALA A 208 15.54 -16.46 7.13
CA ALA A 208 14.90 -16.52 8.44
C ALA A 208 15.93 -16.34 9.56
N ASP A 209 17.09 -17.01 9.47
CA ASP A 209 18.16 -16.86 10.46
C ASP A 209 18.73 -15.43 10.50
N TRP A 210 18.79 -14.74 9.35
CA TRP A 210 19.15 -13.32 9.33
C TRP A 210 18.10 -12.44 10.01
N LEU A 211 16.82 -12.60 9.66
CA LEU A 211 15.74 -11.75 10.15
C LEU A 211 15.42 -11.95 11.63
N MET A 212 15.60 -13.15 12.15
CA MET A 212 15.19 -13.55 13.50
C MET A 212 16.33 -13.55 14.52
N THR A 213 17.58 -13.32 14.10
CA THR A 213 18.72 -13.30 15.01
C THR A 213 18.95 -11.90 15.58
N PRO A 214 18.92 -11.72 16.92
CA PRO A 214 19.32 -10.48 17.59
C PRO A 214 20.69 -9.97 17.18
N ARG A 215 20.85 -8.65 17.03
CA ARG A 215 22.13 -8.03 16.65
C ARG A 215 22.53 -6.90 17.58
N GLU A 216 23.83 -6.80 17.89
CA GLU A 216 24.37 -5.74 18.74
C GLU A 216 24.24 -4.35 18.12
N ASP A 217 24.44 -4.24 16.80
CA ASP A 217 24.24 -3.01 16.02
C ASP A 217 22.76 -2.62 15.85
N LEU A 218 21.85 -3.43 16.39
CA LEU A 218 20.42 -3.17 16.52
C LEU A 218 19.95 -3.28 17.98
N GLU A 219 20.82 -2.92 18.92
CA GLU A 219 20.52 -2.89 20.37
C GLU A 219 20.03 -4.24 20.94
N GLY A 220 20.47 -5.34 20.36
CA GLY A 220 20.09 -6.69 20.76
C GLY A 220 18.72 -7.13 20.25
N GLN A 221 18.14 -6.42 19.28
CA GLN A 221 16.89 -6.80 18.61
C GLN A 221 17.17 -7.42 17.24
N PRO A 222 16.28 -8.31 16.75
CA PRO A 222 16.38 -8.87 15.41
C PRO A 222 15.99 -7.83 14.34
N PRO A 223 16.53 -7.92 13.10
CA PRO A 223 16.14 -7.04 12.00
C PRO A 223 14.63 -6.93 11.78
N ARG A 224 13.91 -8.05 11.93
CA ARG A 224 12.46 -8.12 11.76
C ARG A 224 11.71 -7.11 12.63
N ASP A 225 12.10 -6.93 13.90
CA ASP A 225 11.42 -6.01 14.81
C ASP A 225 11.37 -4.57 14.28
N PHE A 226 12.41 -4.14 13.54
CA PHE A 226 12.47 -2.81 12.95
C PHE A 226 11.72 -2.70 11.62
N LEU A 227 11.53 -3.81 10.90
CA LEU A 227 10.70 -3.83 9.68
C LEU A 227 9.23 -3.60 10.01
N HIS A 228 8.75 -4.10 11.15
CA HIS A 228 7.33 -3.98 11.54
C HIS A 228 7.04 -2.82 12.49
N ARG A 229 8.04 -2.31 13.24
CA ARG A 229 7.84 -1.19 14.16
C ARG A 229 7.30 0.03 13.40
N GLY A 230 6.05 0.40 13.68
CA GLY A 230 5.42 1.59 13.11
C GLY A 230 5.07 1.51 11.63
N ARG A 231 5.16 0.32 11.00
CA ARG A 231 4.85 0.15 9.57
C ARG A 231 3.42 0.54 9.23
N ASP A 232 2.44 0.05 9.98
CA ASP A 232 1.02 0.32 9.69
C ASP A 232 0.68 1.82 9.84
N TRP A 233 1.43 2.53 10.70
CA TRP A 233 1.35 3.99 10.78
C TRP A 233 1.86 4.67 9.50
N VAL A 234 3.01 4.21 8.98
CA VAL A 234 3.55 4.70 7.69
C VAL A 234 2.57 4.46 6.56
N GLU A 235 2.06 3.24 6.46
CA GLU A 235 1.13 2.84 5.42
C GLU A 235 -0.12 3.71 5.45
N ARG A 236 -0.73 3.86 6.63
CA ARG A 236 -1.89 4.74 6.80
C ARG A 236 -1.57 6.18 6.42
N GLU A 237 -0.37 6.68 6.73
CA GLU A 237 0.02 8.02 6.32
C GLU A 237 0.20 8.16 4.80
N VAL A 238 0.85 7.21 4.14
CA VAL A 238 0.95 7.22 2.67
C VAL A 238 -0.44 7.19 2.05
N PHE A 239 -1.33 6.33 2.55
CA PHE A 239 -2.73 6.26 2.12
C PHE A 239 -3.49 7.58 2.35
N ASN A 240 -3.30 8.24 3.49
CA ASN A 240 -3.89 9.57 3.71
C ASN A 240 -3.37 10.61 2.71
N ARG A 241 -2.13 10.49 2.23
CA ARG A 241 -1.57 11.36 1.18
C ARG A 241 -2.09 11.03 -0.21
N GLU A 242 -2.40 9.76 -0.48
CA GLU A 242 -3.11 9.33 -1.68
C GLU A 242 -4.49 9.96 -1.75
N LEU A 243 -5.27 9.83 -0.67
CA LEU A 243 -6.57 10.49 -0.56
C LEU A 243 -6.46 12.01 -0.71
N GLN A 244 -5.50 12.64 -0.02
CA GLN A 244 -5.28 14.08 -0.13
C GLN A 244 -5.02 14.50 -1.58
N TRP A 245 -4.17 13.77 -2.30
CA TRP A 245 -3.89 14.06 -3.70
C TRP A 245 -5.16 13.89 -4.55
N SER A 246 -5.89 12.79 -4.41
CA SER A 246 -7.14 12.56 -5.15
C SER A 246 -8.15 13.68 -4.95
N HIS A 247 -8.26 14.24 -3.75
CA HIS A 247 -9.20 15.33 -3.46
C HIS A 247 -8.72 16.71 -3.92
N GLU A 248 -7.45 17.03 -3.71
CA GLU A 248 -6.92 18.37 -4.01
C GLU A 248 -6.44 18.50 -5.46
N GLY A 249 -6.36 17.40 -6.21
CA GLY A 249 -5.86 17.36 -7.59
C GLY A 249 -4.37 17.67 -7.72
N ARG A 250 -3.63 17.68 -6.60
CA ARG A 250 -2.20 17.99 -6.54
C ARG A 250 -1.48 17.09 -5.55
N CYS A 251 -0.25 16.70 -5.86
CA CYS A 251 0.56 15.90 -4.94
C CYS A 251 0.81 16.69 -3.64
N PRO A 252 0.56 16.08 -2.46
CA PRO A 252 0.88 16.71 -1.20
C PRO A 252 2.39 16.91 -1.09
N ARG A 253 2.79 17.90 -0.28
CA ARG A 253 4.21 18.19 -0.08
C ARG A 253 4.89 16.98 0.60
N PRO A 254 5.99 16.46 0.02
CA PRO A 254 6.76 15.38 0.62
C PRO A 254 7.54 15.86 1.84
N LEU A 255 7.96 14.92 2.69
CA LEU A 255 8.89 15.22 3.78
C LEU A 255 10.26 15.63 3.21
N ASP A 256 10.89 16.59 3.89
CA ASP A 256 12.25 17.01 3.57
C ASP A 256 13.26 16.01 4.12
N ARG A 257 14.39 15.84 3.43
CA ARG A 257 15.42 14.83 3.74
C ARG A 257 16.21 15.09 5.02
N ASP A 258 16.13 16.32 5.53
CA ASP A 258 16.75 16.72 6.78
C ASP A 258 15.88 16.46 8.00
N THR A 259 14.60 16.11 7.82
CA THR A 259 13.68 15.79 8.91
C THR A 259 14.06 14.50 9.63
N PHE A 260 13.76 14.43 10.92
CA PHE A 260 13.92 13.21 11.73
C PHE A 260 13.18 12.01 11.11
N ALA A 261 11.92 12.19 10.73
CA ALA A 261 11.07 11.13 10.19
C ALA A 261 11.64 10.52 8.90
N TYR A 262 12.18 11.33 7.99
CA TYR A 262 12.81 10.81 6.78
C TYR A 262 14.07 10.00 7.08
N ARG A 263 14.90 10.46 8.02
CA ARG A 263 16.20 9.84 8.33
C ARG A 263 16.05 8.56 9.16
N TYR A 264 15.27 8.63 10.21
CA TYR A 264 15.22 7.63 11.29
C TYR A 264 13.81 7.09 11.55
N GLY A 265 12.80 7.59 10.85
CA GLY A 265 11.44 7.11 11.00
C GLY A 265 11.29 5.65 10.54
N PRO A 266 10.17 5.01 10.94
CA PRO A 266 9.91 3.61 10.61
C PRO A 266 9.81 3.37 9.09
N LEU A 267 10.00 2.12 8.71
CA LEU A 267 9.88 1.63 7.33
C LEU A 267 8.39 1.39 7.03
N GLY A 268 7.94 1.72 5.82
CA GLY A 268 6.60 1.38 5.37
C GLY A 268 6.57 0.05 4.65
N ARG A 269 5.39 -0.33 4.14
CA ARG A 269 5.20 -1.62 3.47
C ARG A 269 6.12 -1.75 2.25
N HIS A 270 6.23 -0.72 1.42
CA HIS A 270 7.00 -0.80 0.19
C HIS A 270 8.49 -1.00 0.46
N GLU A 271 9.07 -0.23 1.38
CA GLU A 271 10.47 -0.38 1.79
C GLU A 271 10.75 -1.75 2.42
N VAL A 272 9.79 -2.29 3.18
CA VAL A 272 9.88 -3.65 3.72
C VAL A 272 9.89 -4.69 2.60
N VAL A 273 8.97 -4.63 1.63
CA VAL A 273 8.94 -5.56 0.49
C VAL A 273 10.25 -5.50 -0.30
N MET A 274 10.74 -4.29 -0.64
CA MET A 274 12.02 -4.13 -1.34
C MET A 274 13.20 -4.75 -0.55
N TYR A 275 13.16 -4.66 0.77
CA TYR A 275 14.18 -5.25 1.62
C TYR A 275 14.16 -6.79 1.61
N PHE A 276 12.96 -7.40 1.66
CA PHE A 276 12.83 -8.85 1.53
C PHE A 276 13.37 -9.34 0.17
N ASP A 277 13.02 -8.65 -0.91
CA ASP A 277 13.49 -8.96 -2.27
C ASP A 277 15.00 -8.84 -2.39
N LEU A 278 15.58 -7.76 -1.85
CA LEU A 278 17.02 -7.56 -1.78
C LEU A 278 17.69 -8.76 -1.09
N CYS A 279 17.19 -9.19 0.07
CA CYS A 279 17.74 -10.34 0.79
C CYS A 279 17.69 -11.61 -0.06
N ARG A 280 16.56 -11.89 -0.73
CA ARG A 280 16.40 -13.06 -1.61
C ARG A 280 17.39 -13.06 -2.76
N VAL A 281 17.54 -11.92 -3.43
CA VAL A 281 18.47 -11.79 -4.55
C VAL A 281 19.92 -11.91 -4.08
N LEU A 282 20.29 -11.33 -2.94
CA LEU A 282 21.65 -11.47 -2.38
C LEU A 282 21.96 -12.91 -1.97
N ILE A 283 21.02 -13.63 -1.35
CA ILE A 283 21.21 -15.04 -1.00
C ILE A 283 21.38 -15.89 -2.26
N ARG A 284 20.57 -15.66 -3.30
CA ARG A 284 20.74 -16.31 -4.61
C ARG A 284 22.13 -16.04 -5.18
N LYS A 285 22.58 -14.79 -5.19
CA LYS A 285 23.92 -14.41 -5.68
C LYS A 285 25.03 -15.04 -4.85
N ALA A 286 24.83 -15.20 -3.55
CA ALA A 286 25.78 -15.90 -2.69
C ALA A 286 25.90 -17.38 -3.09
N TRP A 287 24.78 -18.06 -3.33
CA TRP A 287 24.79 -19.45 -3.80
C TRP A 287 25.46 -19.61 -5.16
N GLU A 288 25.13 -18.76 -6.13
CA GLU A 288 25.77 -18.76 -7.44
C GLU A 288 27.30 -18.63 -7.31
N ARG A 289 27.76 -17.76 -6.40
CA ARG A 289 29.18 -17.53 -6.16
C ARG A 289 29.86 -18.71 -5.46
N ILE A 290 29.24 -19.28 -4.43
CA ILE A 290 29.78 -20.42 -3.68
C ILE A 290 29.87 -21.67 -4.56
N VAL A 291 28.87 -21.92 -5.42
CA VAL A 291 28.90 -23.04 -6.37
C VAL A 291 30.01 -22.85 -7.41
N ALA A 292 30.20 -21.63 -7.92
CA ALA A 292 31.25 -21.33 -8.88
C ALA A 292 32.66 -21.33 -8.27
N GLU A 293 32.80 -20.89 -7.01
CA GLU A 293 34.06 -20.75 -6.28
C GLU A 293 33.92 -21.29 -4.85
N PRO A 294 34.00 -22.62 -4.64
CA PRO A 294 33.75 -23.25 -3.32
C PRO A 294 34.69 -22.79 -2.20
N ASP A 295 35.90 -22.33 -2.55
CA ASP A 295 36.91 -21.85 -1.60
C ASP A 295 36.85 -20.32 -1.36
N ILE A 296 35.77 -19.64 -1.79
CA ILE A 296 35.63 -18.19 -1.58
C ILE A 296 35.63 -17.83 -0.08
N GLY A 297 36.45 -16.84 0.27
CA GLY A 297 36.50 -16.32 1.64
C GLY A 297 35.30 -15.42 1.97
N GLU A 298 34.97 -15.34 3.26
CA GLU A 298 33.84 -14.55 3.77
C GLU A 298 33.90 -13.06 3.35
N GLU A 299 35.04 -12.39 3.56
CA GLU A 299 35.22 -10.98 3.18
C GLU A 299 35.05 -10.75 1.67
N ALA A 300 35.57 -11.68 0.85
CA ALA A 300 35.46 -11.57 -0.61
C ALA A 300 34.01 -11.75 -1.07
N LEU A 301 33.29 -12.70 -0.46
CA LEU A 301 31.87 -12.90 -0.73
C LEU A 301 31.05 -11.69 -0.27
N ALA A 302 31.25 -11.21 0.95
CA ALA A 302 30.53 -10.07 1.50
C ALA A 302 30.76 -8.78 0.69
N SER A 303 31.99 -8.52 0.25
CA SER A 303 32.28 -7.38 -0.63
C SER A 303 31.57 -7.50 -1.98
N ALA A 304 31.48 -8.71 -2.55
CA ALA A 304 30.77 -8.94 -3.80
C ALA A 304 29.25 -8.74 -3.63
N LEU A 305 28.68 -9.26 -2.55
CA LEU A 305 27.27 -9.09 -2.22
C LEU A 305 26.92 -7.62 -1.95
N TYR A 306 27.76 -6.89 -1.22
CA TYR A 306 27.53 -5.46 -0.99
C TYR A 306 27.55 -4.66 -2.30
N GLY A 307 28.53 -4.92 -3.18
CA GLY A 307 28.57 -4.29 -4.50
C GLY A 307 27.32 -4.61 -5.34
N TYR A 308 26.85 -5.85 -5.29
CA TYR A 308 25.62 -6.26 -5.96
C TYR A 308 24.38 -5.60 -5.35
N ALA A 309 24.30 -5.48 -4.01
CA ALA A 309 23.19 -4.81 -3.33
C ALA A 309 23.04 -3.36 -3.79
N GLN A 310 24.15 -2.62 -3.88
CA GLN A 310 24.14 -1.24 -4.37
C GLN A 310 23.70 -1.16 -5.83
N TRP A 311 24.14 -2.09 -6.69
CA TRP A 311 23.68 -2.16 -8.08
C TRP A 311 22.17 -2.46 -8.16
N TRP A 312 21.68 -3.46 -7.43
CA TRP A 312 20.28 -3.86 -7.45
C TRP A 312 19.36 -2.71 -7.03
N LEU A 313 19.71 -2.00 -5.96
CA LEU A 313 18.94 -0.84 -5.48
C LEU A 313 18.84 0.26 -6.54
N MET A 314 19.88 0.45 -7.35
CA MET A 314 20.00 1.57 -8.29
C MET A 314 19.45 1.27 -9.68
N GLU A 315 19.56 0.02 -10.14
CA GLU A 315 19.39 -0.34 -11.56
C GLU A 315 18.41 -1.50 -11.80
N SER A 316 17.99 -2.24 -10.76
CA SER A 316 17.07 -3.37 -10.96
C SER A 316 15.64 -2.88 -11.19
N GLU A 317 14.87 -3.69 -11.91
CA GLU A 317 13.41 -3.61 -11.97
C GLU A 317 12.84 -4.59 -10.94
N VAL A 318 11.63 -4.30 -10.44
CA VAL A 318 10.92 -5.16 -9.49
C VAL A 318 9.53 -5.42 -10.04
N GLU A 319 9.16 -6.69 -10.22
CA GLU A 319 7.83 -7.09 -10.71
C GLU A 319 7.42 -6.42 -12.05
N GLY A 320 8.39 -6.15 -12.92
CA GLY A 320 8.16 -5.46 -14.20
C GLY A 320 7.97 -3.94 -14.05
N ASP A 321 8.12 -3.39 -12.84
CA ASP A 321 8.19 -1.96 -12.61
C ASP A 321 9.57 -1.42 -13.03
N PRO A 322 9.63 -0.47 -13.99
CA PRO A 322 10.89 0.16 -14.39
C PRO A 322 11.45 1.11 -13.33
N THR A 323 10.73 1.33 -12.22
CA THR A 323 11.16 2.21 -11.12
C THR A 323 12.17 1.47 -10.24
N PRO A 324 13.42 1.96 -10.13
CA PRO A 324 14.42 1.30 -9.30
C PRO A 324 14.01 1.23 -7.81
N PRO A 325 14.38 0.16 -7.07
CA PRO A 325 14.04 0.00 -5.66
C PRO A 325 14.38 1.20 -4.79
N VAL A 326 15.53 1.85 -5.03
CA VAL A 326 15.94 3.04 -4.27
C VAL A 326 14.94 4.21 -4.42
N GLN A 327 14.27 4.33 -5.56
CA GLN A 327 13.27 5.38 -5.78
C GLN A 327 11.95 5.06 -5.09
N ILE A 328 11.56 3.78 -5.06
CA ILE A 328 10.39 3.28 -4.31
C ILE A 328 10.60 3.59 -2.81
N ILE A 329 11.75 3.18 -2.27
CA ILE A 329 12.16 3.44 -0.88
C ILE A 329 12.19 4.94 -0.59
N GLU A 330 12.80 5.74 -1.48
CA GLU A 330 12.92 7.19 -1.30
C GLU A 330 11.54 7.87 -1.22
N ARG A 331 10.59 7.50 -2.10
CA ARG A 331 9.25 8.08 -2.08
C ARG A 331 8.48 7.72 -0.81
N GLU A 332 8.55 6.47 -0.37
CA GLU A 332 7.89 6.05 0.87
C GLU A 332 8.48 6.76 2.10
N ARG A 333 9.81 6.90 2.17
CA ARG A 333 10.49 7.68 3.23
C ARG A 333 10.08 9.14 3.24
N ARG A 334 9.79 9.71 2.07
CA ARG A 334 9.25 11.07 1.92
C ARG A 334 7.74 11.15 2.16
N ARG A 335 7.06 10.04 2.44
CA ARG A 335 5.59 9.92 2.51
C ARG A 335 4.92 10.47 1.25
N GLU A 336 5.56 10.23 0.11
CA GLU A 336 5.10 10.61 -1.21
C GLU A 336 4.43 9.40 -1.85
N PRO A 337 3.15 9.49 -2.23
CA PRO A 337 2.46 8.41 -2.91
C PRO A 337 3.20 7.91 -4.15
N LEU A 338 3.21 6.59 -4.35
CA LEU A 338 3.72 5.99 -5.57
C LEU A 338 2.63 6.10 -6.64
N VAL A 339 2.86 6.91 -7.66
CA VAL A 339 1.96 6.96 -8.82
C VAL A 339 2.38 5.94 -9.86
N GLY A 340 1.40 5.28 -10.47
CA GLY A 340 1.57 4.52 -11.70
C GLY A 340 2.14 5.42 -12.79
N ASN A 341 3.19 4.99 -13.49
CA ASN A 341 3.81 5.76 -14.58
C ASN A 341 2.93 5.79 -15.86
N GLY A 342 1.62 5.57 -15.71
CA GLY A 342 0.75 5.14 -16.81
C GLY A 342 1.20 3.77 -17.29
N THR A 343 0.55 2.69 -16.84
CA THR A 343 0.67 1.41 -17.52
C THR A 343 0.41 1.66 -19.01
N PRO A 344 1.14 1.02 -19.95
CA PRO A 344 0.80 1.10 -21.35
C PRO A 344 -0.70 0.86 -21.50
N ILE A 345 -1.43 1.89 -21.91
CA ILE A 345 -2.88 1.82 -22.05
C ILE A 345 -3.10 0.91 -23.25
N ASP A 346 -3.60 -0.30 -23.01
CA ASP A 346 -4.08 -1.15 -24.08
C ASP A 346 -5.35 -0.50 -24.66
N PRO A 347 -5.32 -0.02 -25.91
CA PRO A 347 -6.49 0.63 -26.53
C PRO A 347 -7.67 -0.33 -26.72
N ASP A 348 -7.45 -1.64 -26.55
CA ASP A 348 -8.49 -2.66 -26.64
C ASP A 348 -9.11 -3.01 -25.31
N CYS A 349 -8.44 -2.72 -24.21
CA CYS A 349 -8.94 -3.05 -22.88
C CYS A 349 -9.95 -1.98 -22.44
N PRO A 350 -11.23 -2.33 -22.20
CA PRO A 350 -12.24 -1.38 -21.73
C PRO A 350 -11.85 -0.66 -20.44
N LEU A 351 -11.17 -1.35 -19.52
CA LEU A 351 -10.68 -0.77 -18.27
C LEU A 351 -9.58 0.26 -18.52
N CYS A 352 -8.64 -0.02 -19.44
CA CYS A 352 -7.60 0.93 -19.82
C CYS A 352 -8.18 2.15 -20.53
N ARG A 353 -9.23 1.99 -21.36
CA ARG A 353 -9.95 3.10 -21.98
C ARG A 353 -10.67 3.95 -20.93
N MET A 354 -11.39 3.34 -20.00
CA MET A 354 -12.03 4.05 -18.87
C MET A 354 -11.01 4.80 -18.01
N GLN A 355 -9.84 4.21 -17.77
CA GLN A 355 -8.73 4.87 -17.08
C GLN A 355 -8.19 6.07 -17.89
N ALA A 356 -8.03 5.91 -19.20
CA ALA A 356 -7.57 6.96 -20.11
C ALA A 356 -8.54 8.15 -20.16
N ASP A 357 -9.84 7.85 -20.14
CA ASP A 357 -10.93 8.83 -20.16
C ASP A 357 -11.13 9.54 -18.80
N GLY A 358 -10.45 9.07 -17.75
CA GLY A 358 -10.53 9.66 -16.40
C GLY A 358 -11.76 9.23 -15.61
N GLU A 359 -12.44 8.16 -16.04
CA GLU A 359 -13.69 7.70 -15.42
C GLU A 359 -13.49 6.78 -14.22
N LEU A 360 -12.26 6.32 -14.01
CA LEU A 360 -11.86 5.70 -12.74
C LEU A 360 -11.59 6.73 -11.64
N GLY A 361 -11.99 7.98 -11.88
CA GLY A 361 -11.83 9.12 -10.99
C GLY A 361 -10.83 10.14 -11.55
N PRO A 362 -11.08 11.45 -11.36
CA PRO A 362 -10.10 12.49 -11.66
C PRO A 362 -8.99 12.45 -10.62
N GLY A 363 -8.04 11.54 -10.77
CA GLY A 363 -6.95 11.36 -9.82
C GLY A 363 -5.82 10.51 -10.38
N PRO A 364 -4.62 10.61 -9.81
CA PRO A 364 -3.55 9.68 -10.16
C PRO A 364 -3.93 8.26 -9.73
N THR A 365 -3.55 7.25 -10.52
CA THR A 365 -3.57 5.87 -10.06
C THR A 365 -2.36 5.65 -9.15
N PHE A 366 -2.60 5.17 -7.94
CA PHE A 366 -1.53 4.81 -7.00
C PHE A 366 -1.10 3.36 -7.16
N ARG A 367 0.16 3.09 -6.86
CA ARG A 367 0.76 1.77 -6.86
C ARG A 367 1.04 1.35 -5.42
N GLY A 368 0.71 0.09 -5.13
CA GLY A 368 1.06 -0.55 -3.87
C GLY A 368 1.83 -1.83 -4.11
N PHE A 369 2.78 -2.14 -3.23
CA PHE A 369 3.38 -3.47 -3.12
C PHE A 369 2.76 -4.14 -1.90
N ASP A 370 1.97 -5.20 -2.12
CA ASP A 370 1.24 -5.88 -1.04
C ASP A 370 2.11 -6.90 -0.29
N GLY A 371 3.21 -7.37 -0.90
CA GLY A 371 4.09 -8.40 -0.35
C GLY A 371 3.47 -9.79 -0.35
N HIS A 372 2.47 -10.05 -1.20
CA HIS A 372 1.78 -11.35 -1.26
C HIS A 372 2.74 -12.53 -1.48
N HIS A 373 3.77 -12.35 -2.31
CA HIS A 373 4.78 -13.38 -2.58
C HIS A 373 5.59 -13.79 -1.34
N LEU A 374 5.65 -12.94 -0.32
CA LEU A 374 6.32 -13.23 0.95
C LEU A 374 5.51 -14.22 1.81
N GLU A 375 4.18 -14.19 1.71
CA GLU A 375 3.28 -15.07 2.46
C GLU A 375 3.28 -16.51 1.88
N LEU A 376 3.65 -16.68 0.61
CA LEU A 376 3.74 -17.98 -0.07
C LEU A 376 4.81 -18.92 0.53
N ASP A 377 5.70 -18.38 1.38
CA ASP A 377 6.71 -19.17 2.08
C ASP A 377 6.20 -19.85 3.36
N GLU A 378 4.97 -19.55 3.81
CA GLU A 378 4.32 -20.15 4.99
C GLU A 378 5.19 -20.09 6.27
N GLU A 379 6.02 -19.04 6.40
CA GLU A 379 6.95 -18.88 7.51
C GLU A 379 6.83 -17.48 8.12
N PHE A 380 6.60 -17.42 9.44
CA PHE A 380 6.47 -16.17 10.21
C PHE A 380 7.62 -15.18 9.97
N ALA A 381 8.84 -15.67 9.73
CA ALA A 381 9.99 -14.82 9.47
C ALA A 381 9.78 -13.90 8.25
N PHE A 382 8.99 -14.32 7.26
CA PHE A 382 8.72 -13.56 6.03
C PHE A 382 7.36 -12.88 6.00
N SER A 383 6.47 -13.25 6.92
CA SER A 383 5.16 -12.65 6.98
C SER A 383 5.19 -11.17 7.33
N LEU A 384 4.22 -10.43 6.80
CA LEU A 384 3.92 -9.06 7.14
C LEU A 384 3.25 -8.91 8.52
N CYS A 385 2.84 -9.95 9.24
CA CYS A 385 2.29 -9.76 10.60
C CYS A 385 3.37 -9.22 11.57
N ALA A 386 3.04 -8.32 12.49
CA ALA A 386 4.05 -7.82 13.43
C ALA A 386 4.43 -8.90 14.46
N THR A 387 3.45 -9.68 14.89
CA THR A 387 3.60 -10.72 15.92
C THR A 387 3.32 -12.11 15.39
N ARG A 388 3.84 -13.12 16.10
CA ARG A 388 3.62 -14.52 15.75
C ARG A 388 2.17 -14.91 15.94
N GLU A 389 1.53 -14.36 16.97
CA GLU A 389 0.13 -14.61 17.29
C GLU A 389 -0.80 -14.10 16.19
N GLU A 390 -0.54 -12.90 15.64
CA GLU A 390 -1.27 -12.37 14.48
C GLU A 390 -1.13 -13.28 13.26
N TRP A 391 0.10 -13.72 12.96
CA TRP A 391 0.36 -14.63 11.84
C TRP A 391 -0.33 -15.97 12.02
N GLU A 392 -0.25 -16.59 13.19
CA GLU A 392 -0.92 -17.88 13.44
C GLU A 392 -2.44 -17.76 13.29
N LYS A 393 -3.03 -16.63 13.69
CA LYS A 393 -4.46 -16.32 13.50
C LYS A 393 -4.80 -16.16 12.02
N GLU A 394 -4.02 -15.39 11.27
CA GLU A 394 -4.22 -15.19 9.83
C GLU A 394 -4.10 -16.52 9.06
N GLN A 395 -3.11 -17.34 9.40
CA GLN A 395 -2.95 -18.68 8.83
C GLN A 395 -4.11 -19.62 9.19
N GLU A 396 -4.71 -19.48 10.38
CA GLU A 396 -5.93 -20.21 10.74
C GLU A 396 -7.14 -19.73 9.93
N GLU A 397 -7.28 -18.42 9.73
CA GLU A 397 -8.33 -17.83 8.90
C GLU A 397 -8.21 -18.27 7.44
N TYR A 398 -6.99 -18.30 6.87
CA TYR A 398 -6.74 -18.83 5.54
C TYR A 398 -7.09 -20.32 5.43
N ARG A 399 -6.61 -21.16 6.37
CA ARG A 399 -6.99 -22.59 6.37
C ARG A 399 -8.49 -22.80 6.46
N ARG A 400 -9.19 -22.02 7.28
CA ARG A 400 -10.66 -22.09 7.39
C ARG A 400 -11.33 -21.66 6.10
N PHE A 401 -10.85 -20.59 5.47
CA PHE A 401 -11.35 -20.12 4.19
C PHE A 401 -11.14 -21.17 3.09
N ASP A 402 -9.97 -21.80 3.03
CA ASP A 402 -9.67 -22.88 2.08
C ASP A 402 -10.54 -24.11 2.32
N GLU A 403 -10.75 -24.49 3.59
CA GLU A 403 -11.66 -25.59 3.95
C GLU A 403 -13.11 -25.29 3.54
N GLU A 404 -13.58 -24.06 3.76
CA GLU A 404 -14.90 -23.60 3.35
C GLU A 404 -15.05 -23.58 1.83
N LEU A 405 -14.05 -23.06 1.12
CA LEU A 405 -14.03 -23.00 -0.34
C LEU A 405 -14.04 -24.42 -0.93
N ALA A 406 -13.19 -25.32 -0.42
CA ALA A 406 -13.15 -26.72 -0.83
C ALA A 406 -14.45 -27.46 -0.46
N ALA A 407 -15.12 -27.09 0.64
CA ALA A 407 -16.43 -27.65 0.98
C ALA A 407 -17.52 -27.18 0.01
N LYS A 408 -17.57 -25.88 -0.30
CA LYS A 408 -18.48 -25.31 -1.30
C LYS A 408 -18.24 -25.92 -2.69
N GLU A 409 -16.98 -26.13 -3.06
CA GLU A 409 -16.60 -26.78 -4.30
C GLU A 409 -17.12 -28.23 -4.35
N ARG A 410 -16.91 -29.01 -3.29
CA ARG A 410 -17.48 -30.37 -3.17
C ARG A 410 -19.01 -30.38 -3.21
N GLU A 411 -19.68 -29.44 -2.52
CA GLU A 411 -21.14 -29.32 -2.55
C GLU A 411 -21.66 -29.01 -3.95
N ARG A 412 -20.98 -28.14 -4.70
CA ARG A 412 -21.29 -27.83 -6.11
C ARG A 412 -21.09 -29.06 -6.99
N GLU A 413 -19.95 -29.74 -6.87
CA GLU A 413 -19.66 -30.98 -7.59
C GLU A 413 -20.72 -32.06 -7.31
N GLU A 414 -21.13 -32.23 -6.04
CA GLU A 414 -22.16 -33.18 -5.62
C GLU A 414 -23.57 -32.80 -6.10
N ALA A 415 -23.88 -31.50 -6.16
CA ALA A 415 -25.13 -30.98 -6.73
C ALA A 415 -25.18 -31.13 -8.26
N GLY A 416 -24.06 -31.50 -8.90
CA GLY A 416 -23.91 -31.44 -10.35
C GLY A 416 -23.96 -30.00 -10.87
N GLU A 417 -23.78 -29.01 -9.99
CA GLU A 417 -23.51 -27.64 -10.38
C GLU A 417 -22.12 -27.64 -11.00
N ASP A 418 -22.05 -27.19 -12.24
CA ASP A 418 -20.77 -27.08 -12.95
C ASP A 418 -19.83 -26.20 -12.11
N PRO A 419 -18.64 -26.70 -11.69
CA PRO A 419 -17.62 -25.86 -11.04
C PRO A 419 -17.22 -24.65 -11.92
N PHE A 420 -17.50 -24.72 -13.22
CA PHE A 420 -17.41 -23.65 -14.21
C PHE A 420 -18.74 -22.91 -14.44
N GLY A 421 -19.66 -22.90 -13.48
CA GLY A 421 -20.99 -22.28 -13.62
C GLY A 421 -20.94 -20.77 -13.87
N SER A 422 -19.84 -20.12 -13.47
CA SER A 422 -19.48 -18.82 -14.03
C SER A 422 -18.81 -19.05 -15.38
N VAL A 423 -19.42 -18.51 -16.43
CA VAL A 423 -18.78 -18.46 -17.75
C VAL A 423 -17.48 -17.65 -17.72
N TRP A 424 -17.27 -16.80 -16.70
CA TRP A 424 -16.08 -15.99 -16.45
C TRP A 424 -15.02 -16.74 -15.64
N GLN A 425 -13.78 -16.70 -16.13
CA GLN A 425 -12.61 -17.42 -15.61
C GLN A 425 -11.63 -16.51 -14.86
N THR A 426 -11.61 -15.21 -15.16
CA THR A 426 -10.65 -14.26 -14.58
C THR A 426 -11.32 -13.02 -13.96
N SER A 427 -12.60 -12.78 -14.27
CA SER A 427 -13.40 -11.65 -13.81
C SER A 427 -14.27 -12.10 -12.64
N TYR A 428 -13.77 -11.90 -11.44
CA TYR A 428 -14.48 -12.22 -10.21
C TYR A 428 -15.14 -10.96 -9.65
N ILE A 429 -16.48 -10.96 -9.61
CA ILE A 429 -17.28 -9.84 -9.11
C ILE A 429 -18.06 -10.32 -7.89
N ASN A 430 -18.02 -9.53 -6.81
CA ASN A 430 -18.88 -9.74 -5.66
C ASN A 430 -20.29 -9.22 -5.98
N GLU A 431 -21.16 -10.12 -6.47
CA GLU A 431 -22.53 -9.79 -6.87
C GLU A 431 -23.39 -9.24 -5.72
N GLU A 432 -23.13 -9.64 -4.47
CA GLU A 432 -23.84 -9.11 -3.29
C GLU A 432 -23.49 -7.64 -3.08
N ALA A 433 -22.19 -7.30 -3.07
CA ALA A 433 -21.74 -5.92 -2.97
C ALA A 433 -22.25 -5.07 -4.16
N LEU A 434 -22.33 -5.66 -5.35
CA LEU A 434 -22.86 -4.98 -6.53
C LEU A 434 -24.35 -4.65 -6.39
N HIS A 435 -25.13 -5.61 -5.87
CA HIS A 435 -26.54 -5.43 -5.60
C HIS A 435 -26.78 -4.37 -4.51
N GLU A 436 -25.97 -4.36 -3.45
CA GLU A 436 -26.04 -3.36 -2.38
C GLU A 436 -25.69 -1.95 -2.85
N ALA A 437 -24.70 -1.81 -3.73
CA ALA A 437 -24.31 -0.53 -4.31
C ALA A 437 -25.38 0.05 -5.25
N GLY A 438 -26.25 -0.80 -5.79
CA GLY A 438 -27.29 -0.44 -6.75
C GLY A 438 -26.77 -0.32 -8.20
N VAL A 439 -27.68 -0.45 -9.17
CA VAL A 439 -27.32 -0.47 -10.59
C VAL A 439 -26.79 0.84 -11.14
N ALA A 440 -27.19 1.98 -10.58
CA ALA A 440 -26.64 3.26 -10.99
C ALA A 440 -25.23 3.52 -10.43
N SER A 441 -24.66 2.59 -9.64
CA SER A 441 -23.33 2.78 -9.07
C SER A 441 -22.22 2.66 -10.12
N PRO A 442 -21.13 3.45 -10.00
CA PRO A 442 -19.93 3.26 -10.79
C PRO A 442 -19.34 1.85 -10.66
N LEU A 443 -19.55 1.18 -9.51
CA LEU A 443 -19.15 -0.21 -9.29
C LEU A 443 -19.85 -1.17 -10.26
N SER A 444 -21.12 -0.92 -10.59
CA SER A 444 -21.86 -1.74 -11.55
C SER A 444 -21.36 -1.55 -12.99
N MET A 445 -20.93 -0.34 -13.37
CA MET A 445 -20.29 -0.12 -14.67
C MET A 445 -18.89 -0.77 -14.73
N MET A 446 -18.12 -0.67 -13.64
CA MET A 446 -16.83 -1.33 -13.50
C MET A 446 -16.93 -2.86 -13.64
N ALA A 447 -17.94 -3.47 -13.01
CA ALA A 447 -18.20 -4.90 -13.12
C ALA A 447 -18.43 -5.34 -14.58
N LEU A 448 -19.21 -4.58 -15.34
CA LEU A 448 -19.39 -4.83 -16.78
C LEU A 448 -18.08 -4.66 -17.55
N ALA A 449 -17.28 -3.63 -17.24
CA ALA A 449 -16.00 -3.39 -17.90
C ALA A 449 -14.98 -4.51 -17.64
N MET A 450 -14.93 -5.09 -16.44
CA MET A 450 -14.07 -6.23 -16.11
C MET A 450 -14.44 -7.46 -16.96
N ARG A 451 -15.73 -7.80 -17.01
CA ARG A 451 -16.25 -8.90 -17.85
C ARG A 451 -15.98 -8.67 -19.34
N MET A 452 -16.18 -7.45 -19.81
CA MET A 452 -15.85 -7.05 -21.18
C MET A 452 -14.35 -7.21 -21.47
N ALA A 453 -13.47 -6.83 -20.55
CA ALA A 453 -12.02 -6.97 -20.72
C ALA A 453 -11.59 -8.44 -20.85
N GLU A 454 -12.16 -9.35 -20.05
CA GLU A 454 -11.92 -10.78 -20.21
C GLU A 454 -12.46 -11.32 -21.54
N LEU A 455 -13.65 -10.89 -21.98
CA LEU A 455 -14.20 -11.30 -23.27
C LEU A 455 -13.30 -10.85 -24.44
N VAL A 456 -12.74 -9.64 -24.36
CA VAL A 456 -11.77 -9.13 -25.35
C VAL A 456 -10.48 -9.94 -25.33
N GLY A 457 -9.93 -10.24 -24.15
CA GLY A 457 -8.73 -11.06 -24.02
C GLY A 457 -8.91 -12.47 -24.60
N ASP A 458 -10.06 -13.09 -24.34
CA ASP A 458 -10.43 -14.38 -24.93
C ASP A 458 -10.60 -14.32 -26.45
N LEU A 459 -11.21 -13.25 -26.95
CA LEU A 459 -11.38 -13.03 -28.38
C LEU A 459 -10.02 -12.85 -29.08
N GLN A 460 -9.08 -12.13 -28.45
CA GLN A 460 -7.70 -12.01 -28.93
C GLN A 460 -6.98 -13.37 -28.93
N ASN A 461 -7.10 -14.14 -27.85
CA ASN A 461 -6.52 -15.48 -27.72
C ASN A 461 -7.08 -16.49 -28.74
N ALA A 462 -8.31 -16.26 -29.22
CA ALA A 462 -8.96 -17.06 -30.25
C ALA A 462 -8.63 -16.61 -31.68
N ASP A 463 -7.66 -15.70 -31.87
CA ASP A 463 -7.36 -15.04 -33.15
C ASP A 463 -8.60 -14.38 -33.78
N GLY A 464 -9.47 -13.80 -32.94
CA GLY A 464 -10.70 -13.13 -33.34
C GLY A 464 -10.44 -11.92 -34.25
N ASP A 465 -11.43 -11.61 -35.11
CA ASP A 465 -11.33 -10.47 -36.01
C ASP A 465 -11.21 -9.17 -35.21
N ARG A 466 -10.19 -8.38 -35.53
CA ARG A 466 -9.96 -7.05 -34.96
C ARG A 466 -11.19 -6.15 -35.01
N PHE A 467 -11.97 -6.27 -36.09
CA PHE A 467 -13.21 -5.52 -36.26
C PHE A 467 -14.24 -5.81 -35.16
N LEU A 468 -14.29 -7.05 -34.67
CA LEU A 468 -15.22 -7.43 -33.59
C LEU A 468 -14.82 -6.80 -32.26
N ILE A 469 -13.52 -6.74 -31.96
CA ILE A 469 -12.99 -6.07 -30.75
C ILE A 469 -13.32 -4.58 -30.79
N GLU A 470 -13.04 -3.93 -31.93
CA GLU A 470 -13.34 -2.50 -32.12
C GLU A 470 -14.84 -2.21 -32.01
N SER A 471 -15.68 -3.00 -32.69
CA SER A 471 -17.14 -2.84 -32.62
C SER A 471 -17.69 -3.06 -31.22
N LEU A 472 -17.14 -4.02 -30.46
CA LEU A 472 -17.55 -4.29 -29.09
C LEU A 472 -17.17 -3.13 -28.16
N ASN A 473 -15.93 -2.62 -28.27
CA ASN A 473 -15.45 -1.51 -27.46
C ASN A 473 -16.21 -0.21 -27.76
N ASP A 474 -16.44 0.10 -29.04
CA ASP A 474 -17.19 1.30 -29.43
C ASP A 474 -18.64 1.25 -28.94
N ALA A 475 -19.28 0.07 -28.97
CA ALA A 475 -20.63 -0.11 -28.44
C ALA A 475 -20.67 0.02 -26.91
N PHE A 476 -19.64 -0.46 -26.21
CA PHE A 476 -19.53 -0.31 -24.76
C PHE A 476 -19.25 1.13 -24.33
N ASP A 477 -18.37 1.84 -25.02
CA ASP A 477 -18.13 3.27 -24.77
C ASP A 477 -19.39 4.10 -25.03
N ALA A 478 -20.15 3.80 -26.08
CA ALA A 478 -21.44 4.44 -26.33
C ALA A 478 -22.46 4.16 -25.23
N TYR A 479 -22.48 2.93 -24.70
CA TYR A 479 -23.34 2.54 -23.57
C TYR A 479 -22.98 3.30 -22.30
N ARG A 480 -21.69 3.32 -21.97
CA ARG A 480 -21.13 4.02 -20.81
C ARG A 480 -21.37 5.53 -20.87
N ALA A 481 -21.14 6.16 -22.02
CA ALA A 481 -21.39 7.59 -22.22
C ALA A 481 -22.88 7.98 -22.12
N ALA A 482 -23.78 6.99 -22.18
CA ALA A 482 -25.22 7.18 -22.11
C ALA A 482 -25.84 6.83 -20.74
N ASP A 483 -25.03 6.44 -19.74
CA ASP A 483 -25.52 5.90 -18.45
C ASP A 483 -26.48 6.87 -17.70
N ASP A 484 -26.29 8.18 -17.86
CA ASP A 484 -27.13 9.23 -17.26
C ASP A 484 -28.41 9.58 -18.05
N ASP A 485 -28.60 9.01 -19.26
CA ASP A 485 -29.76 9.28 -20.12
C ASP A 485 -30.47 7.97 -20.49
N LEU A 486 -31.54 7.64 -19.76
CA LEU A 486 -32.30 6.39 -19.90
C LEU A 486 -32.65 6.02 -21.36
N PRO A 487 -33.24 6.90 -22.20
CA PRO A 487 -33.46 6.63 -23.61
C PRO A 487 -32.20 6.32 -24.42
N LEU A 488 -31.11 7.07 -24.21
CA LEU A 488 -29.84 6.85 -24.89
C LEU A 488 -29.18 5.54 -24.42
N SER A 489 -29.21 5.27 -23.11
CA SER A 489 -28.71 4.04 -22.48
C SER A 489 -29.40 2.80 -23.06
N ALA A 490 -30.72 2.81 -23.19
CA ALA A 490 -31.47 1.68 -23.76
C ALA A 490 -31.09 1.42 -25.25
N ALA A 491 -30.91 2.48 -26.02
CA ALA A 491 -30.47 2.37 -27.41
C ALA A 491 -29.03 1.85 -27.53
N ALA A 492 -28.13 2.32 -26.67
CA ALA A 492 -26.74 1.88 -26.63
C ALA A 492 -26.59 0.45 -26.09
N ALA A 493 -27.40 0.04 -25.11
CA ALA A 493 -27.46 -1.34 -24.62
C ALA A 493 -27.88 -2.31 -25.74
N THR A 494 -28.79 -1.88 -26.61
CA THR A 494 -29.19 -2.67 -27.78
C THR A 494 -28.02 -2.86 -28.75
N GLN A 495 -27.25 -1.80 -29.03
CA GLN A 495 -26.06 -1.88 -29.89
C GLN A 495 -24.98 -2.78 -29.29
N LEU A 496 -24.76 -2.69 -27.99
CA LEU A 496 -23.83 -3.57 -27.28
C LEU A 496 -24.28 -5.03 -27.32
N ALA A 497 -25.58 -5.30 -27.15
CA ALA A 497 -26.13 -6.64 -27.30
C ALA A 497 -25.95 -7.19 -28.72
N GLU A 498 -26.14 -6.38 -29.76
CA GLU A 498 -25.90 -6.77 -31.15
C GLU A 498 -24.42 -7.11 -31.40
N ALA A 499 -23.47 -6.33 -30.86
CA ALA A 499 -22.05 -6.62 -30.94
C ALA A 499 -21.69 -7.96 -30.26
N LEU A 500 -22.27 -8.24 -29.08
CA LEU A 500 -22.11 -9.51 -28.38
C LEU A 500 -22.67 -10.70 -29.18
N GLU A 501 -23.79 -10.53 -29.88
CA GLU A 501 -24.35 -11.57 -30.76
C GLU A 501 -23.44 -11.85 -31.95
N GLN A 502 -22.82 -10.82 -32.55
CA GLN A 502 -21.84 -11.00 -33.62
C GLN A 502 -20.62 -11.80 -33.16
N ILE A 503 -20.14 -11.55 -31.94
CA ILE A 503 -19.04 -12.33 -31.33
C ILE A 503 -19.47 -13.78 -31.11
N ALA A 504 -20.67 -14.03 -30.57
CA ALA A 504 -21.16 -15.39 -30.38
C ALA A 504 -21.27 -16.18 -31.70
N ILE A 505 -21.66 -15.51 -32.79
CA ILE A 505 -21.72 -16.10 -34.13
C ILE A 505 -20.31 -16.40 -34.68
N ALA A 506 -19.38 -15.45 -34.55
CA ALA A 506 -18.03 -15.56 -35.10
C ALA A 506 -17.15 -16.53 -34.29
N CYS A 507 -17.32 -16.56 -32.97
CA CYS A 507 -16.53 -17.33 -32.03
C CYS A 507 -17.46 -18.14 -31.10
N PRO A 508 -17.97 -19.31 -31.55
CA PRO A 508 -18.96 -20.08 -30.79
C PRO A 508 -18.54 -20.48 -29.37
N SER A 509 -17.24 -20.61 -29.10
CA SER A 509 -16.69 -20.85 -27.75
C SER A 509 -16.99 -19.73 -26.76
N LEU A 510 -17.23 -18.50 -27.24
CA LEU A 510 -17.51 -17.31 -26.42
C LEU A 510 -19.02 -17.05 -26.26
N THR A 511 -19.89 -17.86 -26.89
CA THR A 511 -21.35 -17.74 -26.78
C THR A 511 -21.84 -17.66 -25.33
N PRO A 512 -21.34 -18.49 -24.38
CA PRO A 512 -21.82 -18.42 -22.99
C PRO A 512 -21.52 -17.08 -22.33
N LYS A 513 -20.31 -16.52 -22.51
CA LYS A 513 -19.90 -15.20 -21.99
C LYS A 513 -20.73 -14.07 -22.59
N ALA A 514 -20.94 -14.11 -23.91
CA ALA A 514 -21.76 -13.12 -24.61
C ALA A 514 -23.22 -13.12 -24.12
N ALA A 515 -23.83 -14.31 -23.97
CA ALA A 515 -25.21 -14.45 -23.51
C ALA A 515 -25.39 -14.02 -22.05
N ASP A 516 -24.42 -14.33 -21.19
CA ASP A 516 -24.43 -13.89 -19.79
C ASP A 516 -24.34 -12.36 -19.68
N LEU A 517 -23.40 -11.74 -20.41
CA LEU A 517 -23.25 -10.28 -20.40
C LEU A 517 -24.48 -9.55 -20.97
N GLN A 518 -25.08 -10.08 -22.05
CA GLN A 518 -26.37 -9.59 -22.56
C GLN A 518 -27.48 -9.66 -21.50
N SER A 519 -27.53 -10.74 -20.73
CA SER A 519 -28.53 -10.93 -19.66
C SER A 519 -28.34 -9.91 -18.54
N GLN A 520 -27.10 -9.63 -18.15
CA GLN A 520 -26.77 -8.61 -17.15
C GLN A 520 -27.09 -7.20 -17.63
N LEU A 521 -26.77 -6.86 -18.89
CA LEU A 521 -27.16 -5.58 -19.50
C LEU A 521 -28.67 -5.39 -19.47
N ALA A 522 -29.43 -6.43 -19.86
CA ALA A 522 -30.89 -6.38 -19.84
C ALA A 522 -31.46 -6.24 -18.43
N GLU A 523 -30.85 -6.89 -17.43
CA GLU A 523 -31.25 -6.74 -16.02
C GLU A 523 -30.97 -5.33 -15.50
N ARG A 524 -29.78 -4.80 -15.76
CA ARG A 524 -29.42 -3.42 -15.40
C ARG A 524 -30.41 -2.41 -15.98
N GLN A 525 -30.77 -2.53 -17.26
CA GLN A 525 -31.77 -1.63 -17.88
C GLN A 525 -33.14 -1.73 -17.19
N ARG A 526 -33.61 -2.95 -16.86
CA ARG A 526 -34.87 -3.12 -16.12
C ARG A 526 -34.84 -2.44 -14.75
N GLN A 527 -33.72 -2.53 -14.05
CA GLN A 527 -33.56 -1.95 -12.72
C GLN A 527 -33.49 -0.41 -12.78
N LEU A 528 -32.79 0.15 -13.78
CA LEU A 528 -32.75 1.60 -14.02
C LEU A 528 -34.13 2.20 -14.35
N GLU A 529 -35.02 1.43 -14.99
CA GLU A 529 -36.42 1.84 -15.21
C GLU A 529 -37.26 1.86 -13.93
N TRP A 530 -36.92 1.04 -12.93
CA TRP A 530 -37.66 0.92 -11.67
C TRP A 530 -37.16 1.85 -10.57
N ASP A 531 -35.86 2.19 -10.58
CA ASP A 531 -35.22 3.04 -9.59
C ASP A 531 -34.48 4.18 -10.30
N PRO A 532 -35.21 5.22 -10.79
CA PRO A 532 -34.58 6.31 -11.51
C PRO A 532 -33.60 7.06 -10.59
N PRO A 533 -32.45 7.50 -11.10
CA PRO A 533 -31.48 8.26 -10.30
C PRO A 533 -32.17 9.52 -9.74
N PHE A 534 -32.05 9.72 -8.42
CA PHE A 534 -32.64 10.86 -7.68
C PHE A 534 -31.92 12.18 -7.94
#